data_AF-A0A9P0G8P8-F1
#
_entry.id   AF-A0A9P0G8P8-F1
#
_cell.length_a   1.000
_cell.length_b   1.000
_cell.length_c   1.000
_cell.angle_alpha   90.00
_cell.angle_beta   90.00
_cell.angle_gamma   90.00
#
_symmetry.space_group_name_H-M   'P 1'
#
loop_
_entity.id
_entity.type
_entity.pdbx_description
1 polymer ?
#
loop_
_entity_poly.entity_id
_entity_poly.type
_entity_poly.pdbx_seq_one_letter_code
_entity_poly.pdbx_strand_id
1 'polypeptide(L)'
;MMVQGIYTFFTASLYKWNLLSQFIKVSENEKLLPKRVNTTRWSSRFDTIKVLGHSYASIKRYLEQISQNREEKSVVRVEAASFAEKLDLLENGIILTFWLDILHRTNDINKALQQKNMDIRNEFDQYVAKGIALTGNEKYTERRSTKRKRHFEEPNTEVILDPRKKMRSQIYLPILDNLQTEIIH
;
A
#
# COMPACT_ATOMS: atom_id res chain seq x y z
N MET A 1 -10.88 -13.51 -5.85
CA MET A 1 -11.49 -14.15 -7.03
C MET A 1 -10.40 -14.28 -8.09
N MET A 2 -10.19 -15.48 -8.66
CA MET A 2 -9.03 -15.92 -9.48
C MET A 2 -7.62 -15.67 -8.91
N VAL A 3 -7.17 -14.41 -8.79
CA VAL A 3 -5.82 -14.01 -8.33
C VAL A 3 -5.46 -14.63 -6.98
N GLN A 4 -6.35 -14.51 -6.00
CA GLN A 4 -6.16 -15.10 -4.67
C GLN A 4 -6.16 -16.64 -4.71
N GLY A 5 -6.89 -17.25 -5.64
CA GLY A 5 -6.91 -18.70 -5.82
C GLY A 5 -5.56 -19.22 -6.34
N ILE A 6 -5.02 -18.53 -7.36
CA ILE A 6 -3.68 -18.82 -7.92
C ILE A 6 -2.61 -18.65 -6.84
N TYR A 7 -2.68 -17.57 -6.05
CA TYR A 7 -1.77 -17.37 -4.92
C TYR A 7 -1.83 -18.53 -3.92
N THR A 8 -3.03 -18.86 -3.44
CA THR A 8 -3.23 -19.96 -2.47
C THR A 8 -2.71 -21.29 -3.03
N PHE A 9 -2.99 -21.59 -4.31
CA PHE A 9 -2.56 -22.81 -4.98
C PHE A 9 -1.03 -22.99 -4.95
N PHE A 10 -0.26 -21.93 -5.22
CA PHE A 10 1.20 -21.99 -5.20
C PHE A 10 1.77 -21.99 -3.79
N THR A 11 1.20 -21.20 -2.87
CA THR A 11 1.68 -21.16 -1.47
C THR A 11 1.37 -22.41 -0.67
N ALA A 12 0.44 -23.25 -1.13
CA ALA A 12 0.13 -24.54 -0.50
C ALA A 12 1.27 -25.56 -0.58
N SER A 13 2.30 -25.34 -1.41
CA SER A 13 3.48 -26.21 -1.49
C SER A 13 4.75 -25.41 -1.75
N LEU A 14 5.74 -25.56 -0.86
CA LEU A 14 7.06 -24.94 -1.03
C LEU A 14 7.74 -25.39 -2.33
N TYR A 15 7.52 -26.64 -2.74
CA TYR A 15 8.01 -27.16 -4.01
C TYR A 15 7.41 -26.41 -5.21
N LYS A 16 6.09 -26.24 -5.25
CA LYS A 16 5.39 -25.49 -6.31
C LYS A 16 5.83 -24.03 -6.35
N TRP A 17 6.01 -23.41 -5.19
CA TRP A 17 6.50 -22.04 -5.06
C TRP A 17 7.92 -21.87 -5.62
N ASN A 18 8.82 -22.78 -5.27
CA ASN A 18 10.21 -22.74 -5.73
C ASN A 18 10.31 -22.98 -7.25
N LEU A 19 9.53 -23.92 -7.80
CA LEU A 19 9.50 -24.12 -9.25
C LEU A 19 8.94 -22.89 -9.99
N LEU A 20 7.84 -22.32 -9.50
CA LEU A 20 7.28 -21.09 -10.07
C LEU A 20 8.31 -19.95 -10.07
N SER A 21 9.11 -19.86 -9.01
CA SER A 21 10.19 -18.88 -8.88
C SER A 21 11.35 -19.10 -9.84
N GLN A 22 11.56 -20.34 -10.31
CA GLN A 22 12.53 -20.64 -11.36
C GLN A 22 11.95 -20.37 -12.77
N PHE A 23 10.65 -20.58 -12.95
CA PHE A 23 9.95 -20.37 -14.23
C PHE A 23 9.72 -18.90 -14.57
N ILE A 24 9.47 -18.07 -13.56
CA ILE A 24 9.33 -16.63 -13.72
C ILE A 24 10.73 -16.02 -13.58
N LYS A 25 11.26 -15.41 -14.64
CA LYS A 25 12.51 -14.65 -14.57
C LYS A 25 12.39 -13.58 -13.49
N VAL A 26 13.09 -13.77 -12.37
CA VAL A 26 13.28 -12.72 -11.38
C VAL A 26 14.26 -11.73 -12.01
N SER A 27 13.75 -10.68 -12.64
CA SER A 27 14.59 -9.53 -12.95
C SER A 27 15.14 -9.01 -11.62
N GLU A 28 16.44 -8.68 -11.57
CA GLU A 28 17.15 -8.26 -10.35
C GLU A 28 16.45 -7.11 -9.59
N ASN A 29 15.55 -6.37 -10.25
CA ASN A 29 14.83 -5.25 -9.67
C ASN A 29 13.32 -5.45 -9.43
N GLU A 30 12.70 -6.58 -9.86
CA GLU A 30 11.25 -6.77 -9.66
C GLU A 30 10.85 -8.24 -9.45
N LYS A 31 10.33 -8.55 -8.25
CA LYS A 31 9.75 -9.87 -7.93
C LYS A 31 8.38 -10.01 -8.62
N LEU A 32 8.36 -10.72 -9.74
CA LEU A 32 7.15 -11.03 -10.53
C LEU A 32 6.39 -12.28 -10.02
N LEU A 33 6.41 -12.52 -8.70
CA LEU A 33 5.71 -13.65 -8.08
C LEU A 33 4.33 -13.27 -7.55
N PRO A 34 3.31 -14.14 -7.71
CA PRO A 34 1.97 -13.91 -7.14
C PRO A 34 2.04 -13.50 -5.67
N LYS A 35 1.38 -12.40 -5.33
CA LYS A 35 1.30 -11.89 -3.96
C LYS A 35 -0.10 -12.16 -3.39
N ARG A 36 -0.18 -12.20 -2.06
CA ARG A 36 -1.49 -12.24 -1.37
C ARG A 36 -2.23 -10.95 -1.69
N VAL A 37 -3.50 -11.05 -2.05
CA VAL A 37 -4.35 -9.88 -2.23
C VAL A 37 -4.63 -9.29 -0.84
N ASN A 38 -4.15 -8.07 -0.59
CA ASN A 38 -4.54 -7.31 0.59
C ASN A 38 -5.80 -6.50 0.29
N THR A 39 -6.85 -6.69 1.06
CA THR A 39 -8.13 -5.99 0.84
C THR A 39 -8.10 -4.54 1.29
N THR A 40 -7.20 -4.17 2.20
CA THR A 40 -7.20 -2.91 2.96
C THR A 40 -6.26 -1.85 2.39
N ARG A 41 -5.49 -2.17 1.33
CA ARG A 41 -4.54 -1.25 0.70
C ARG A 41 -4.59 -1.37 -0.82
N TRP A 42 -5.05 -0.34 -1.52
CA TRP A 42 -5.16 -0.29 -2.98
C TRP A 42 -3.80 -0.52 -3.68
N SER A 43 -2.72 0.02 -3.12
CA SER A 43 -1.34 -0.17 -3.62
C SER A 43 -0.92 -1.65 -3.64
N SER A 44 -1.28 -2.41 -2.61
CA SER A 44 -0.99 -3.84 -2.55
C SER A 44 -1.81 -4.64 -3.55
N ARG A 45 -3.06 -4.22 -3.84
CA ARG A 45 -3.85 -4.83 -4.92
C ARG A 45 -3.24 -4.54 -6.28
N PHE A 46 -2.83 -3.29 -6.52
CA PHE A 46 -2.13 -2.89 -7.73
C PHE A 46 -0.88 -3.74 -7.95
N ASP A 47 0.01 -3.85 -6.95
CA ASP A 47 1.22 -4.68 -7.06
C ASP A 47 0.90 -6.14 -7.39
N THR A 48 -0.13 -6.70 -6.76
CA THR A 48 -0.51 -8.11 -6.97
C THR A 48 -1.02 -8.34 -8.39
N ILE A 49 -1.88 -7.44 -8.86
CA ILE A 49 -2.50 -7.53 -10.19
C ILE A 49 -1.47 -7.20 -11.28
N LYS A 50 -0.60 -6.21 -11.04
CA LYS A 50 0.55 -5.88 -11.90
C LYS A 50 1.41 -7.11 -12.10
N VAL A 51 1.80 -7.78 -11.02
CA VAL A 51 2.61 -8.99 -11.11
C VAL A 51 1.91 -10.09 -11.90
N LEU A 52 0.62 -10.34 -11.64
CA LEU A 52 -0.15 -11.33 -12.40
C LEU A 52 -0.21 -10.99 -13.89
N GLY A 53 -0.37 -9.71 -14.26
CA GLY A 53 -0.34 -9.27 -15.65
C GLY A 53 1.00 -9.56 -16.33
N HIS A 54 2.11 -9.29 -15.65
CA HIS A 54 3.45 -9.52 -16.20
C HIS A 54 3.80 -11.02 -16.34
N SER A 55 3.36 -11.84 -15.39
CA SER A 55 3.65 -13.29 -15.38
C SER A 55 2.50 -14.14 -15.91
N TYR A 56 1.47 -13.55 -16.51
CA TYR A 56 0.22 -14.22 -16.91
C TYR A 56 0.47 -15.46 -17.76
N ALA A 57 1.22 -15.30 -18.85
CA ALA A 57 1.55 -16.40 -19.77
C ALA A 57 2.41 -17.48 -19.10
N SER A 58 3.38 -17.09 -18.28
CA SER A 58 4.24 -18.03 -17.56
C SER A 58 3.46 -18.84 -16.52
N ILE A 59 2.57 -18.20 -15.77
CA ILE A 59 1.69 -18.84 -14.80
C ILE A 59 0.76 -19.83 -15.51
N LYS A 60 0.13 -19.43 -16.62
CA LYS A 60 -0.74 -20.31 -17.41
C LYS A 60 0.02 -21.56 -17.88
N ARG A 61 1.18 -21.39 -18.52
CA ARG A 61 2.01 -22.51 -19.01
C ARG A 61 2.45 -23.45 -17.88
N TYR A 62 2.77 -22.90 -16.71
CA TYR A 62 3.14 -23.72 -15.56
C TYR A 62 1.95 -24.54 -15.01
N LEU A 63 0.76 -23.96 -14.97
CA LEU A 63 -0.46 -24.68 -14.58
C LEU A 63 -0.81 -25.80 -15.57
N GLU A 64 -0.62 -25.57 -16.87
CA GLU A 64 -0.76 -26.60 -17.91
C GLU A 64 0.25 -27.75 -17.74
N GLN A 65 1.49 -27.45 -17.35
CA GLN A 65 2.49 -28.49 -17.05
C GLN A 65 2.10 -29.33 -15.82
N ILE A 66 1.62 -28.68 -14.75
CA ILE A 66 1.16 -29.41 -13.55
C ILE A 66 -0.05 -30.29 -13.89
N SER A 67 -1.00 -29.81 -14.69
CA SER A 67 -2.19 -30.59 -15.02
C SER A 67 -1.87 -31.87 -15.79
N GLN A 68 -0.77 -31.88 -16.55
CA GLN A 68 -0.30 -33.03 -17.33
C GLN A 68 0.70 -33.92 -16.58
N ASN A 69 1.25 -33.48 -15.43
CA ASN A 69 2.25 -34.23 -14.69
C ASN A 69 1.63 -35.43 -13.94
N ARG A 70 1.87 -36.65 -14.41
CA ARG A 70 1.31 -37.88 -13.82
C ARG A 70 1.79 -38.19 -12.40
N GLU A 71 2.93 -37.62 -11.98
CA GLU A 71 3.48 -37.79 -10.63
C GLU A 71 2.71 -36.96 -9.59
N GLU A 72 2.01 -35.91 -10.03
CA GLU A 72 1.20 -35.07 -9.15
C GLU A 72 -0.12 -35.76 -8.75
N LYS A 73 -0.63 -35.41 -7.57
CA LYS A 73 -1.92 -35.94 -7.10
C LYS A 73 -3.05 -35.54 -8.05
N SER A 74 -3.99 -36.44 -8.30
CA SER A 74 -5.14 -36.20 -9.19
C SER A 74 -5.86 -34.88 -8.90
N VAL A 75 -6.11 -34.58 -7.62
CA VAL A 75 -6.75 -33.33 -7.18
C VAL A 75 -5.94 -32.09 -7.59
N VAL A 76 -4.61 -32.13 -7.46
CA VAL A 76 -3.73 -31.01 -7.81
C VAL A 76 -3.73 -30.78 -9.32
N ARG A 77 -3.77 -31.84 -10.12
CA ARG A 77 -3.82 -31.74 -11.59
C ARG A 77 -5.14 -31.12 -12.06
N VAL A 78 -6.26 -31.56 -11.50
CA VAL A 78 -7.59 -31.03 -11.82
C VAL A 78 -7.69 -29.55 -11.40
N GLU A 79 -7.19 -29.21 -10.23
CA GLU A 79 -7.17 -27.82 -9.75
C GLU A 79 -6.30 -26.92 -10.66
N ALA A 80 -5.12 -27.40 -11.05
CA ALA A 80 -4.24 -26.68 -11.98
C ALA A 80 -4.89 -26.50 -13.35
N ALA A 81 -5.53 -27.54 -13.90
CA ALA A 81 -6.28 -27.46 -15.15
C ALA A 81 -7.40 -26.40 -15.07
N SER A 82 -8.18 -26.40 -13.99
CA SER A 82 -9.25 -25.41 -13.80
C SER A 82 -8.72 -23.97 -13.76
N PHE A 83 -7.55 -23.73 -13.18
CA PHE A 83 -6.94 -22.41 -13.21
C PHE A 83 -6.40 -22.04 -14.60
N ALA A 84 -5.78 -22.97 -15.32
CA ALA A 84 -5.31 -22.75 -16.68
C ALA A 84 -6.46 -22.40 -17.63
N GLU A 85 -7.58 -23.14 -17.55
CA GLU A 85 -8.80 -22.86 -18.32
C GLU A 85 -9.36 -21.47 -18.00
N LYS A 86 -9.43 -21.09 -16.71
CA LYS A 86 -9.86 -19.75 -16.31
C LYS A 86 -8.95 -18.67 -16.89
N LEU A 87 -7.63 -18.89 -16.91
CA LEU A 87 -6.69 -17.95 -17.52
C LEU A 87 -6.78 -17.90 -19.06
N ASP A 88 -7.49 -18.83 -19.69
CA ASP A 88 -7.72 -18.81 -21.14
C ASP A 88 -9.01 -18.10 -21.54
N LEU A 89 -9.92 -17.88 -20.59
CA LEU A 89 -11.16 -17.14 -20.83
C LEU A 89 -10.85 -15.67 -21.14
N LEU A 90 -11.34 -15.20 -22.28
CA LEU A 90 -11.17 -13.81 -22.74
C LEU A 90 -11.69 -12.80 -21.70
N GLU A 91 -12.79 -13.10 -21.03
CA GLU A 91 -13.38 -12.28 -19.98
C GLU A 91 -12.39 -12.02 -18.85
N ASN A 92 -11.59 -13.02 -18.47
CA ASN A 92 -10.58 -12.85 -17.42
C ASN A 92 -9.39 -12.01 -17.89
N GLY A 93 -9.02 -12.08 -19.18
CA GLY A 93 -8.05 -11.18 -19.78
C GLY A 93 -8.53 -9.72 -19.82
N ILE A 94 -9.79 -9.50 -20.22
CA ILE A 94 -10.42 -8.16 -20.24
C ILE A 94 -10.52 -7.60 -18.83
N ILE A 95 -11.02 -8.37 -17.86
CA ILE A 95 -11.14 -7.94 -16.47
C ILE A 95 -9.76 -7.59 -15.90
N LEU A 96 -8.73 -8.40 -16.16
CA LEU A 96 -7.38 -8.14 -15.68
C LEU A 96 -6.82 -6.83 -16.24
N THR A 97 -6.88 -6.64 -17.56
CA THR A 97 -6.37 -5.43 -18.23
C THR A 97 -7.13 -4.18 -17.79
N PHE A 98 -8.46 -4.26 -17.69
CA PHE A 98 -9.31 -3.19 -17.16
C PHE A 98 -8.93 -2.80 -15.72
N TRP A 99 -8.77 -3.78 -14.82
CA TRP A 99 -8.36 -3.50 -13.45
C TRP A 99 -6.95 -2.95 -13.36
N LEU A 100 -6.02 -3.42 -14.19
CA LEU A 100 -4.66 -2.86 -14.26
C LEU A 100 -4.70 -1.37 -14.56
N ASP A 101 -5.48 -0.94 -15.55
CA ASP A 101 -5.58 0.45 -15.94
C ASP A 101 -6.18 1.33 -14.82
N ILE A 102 -7.28 0.88 -14.21
CA ILE A 102 -7.89 1.60 -13.08
C ILE A 102 -6.91 1.73 -11.93
N LEU A 103 -6.29 0.63 -11.53
CA LEU A 103 -5.40 0.59 -10.38
C LEU A 103 -4.13 1.40 -10.61
N HIS A 104 -3.59 1.40 -11.84
CA HIS A 104 -2.45 2.22 -12.20
C HIS A 104 -2.77 3.70 -12.04
N ARG A 105 -3.89 4.16 -12.63
CA ARG A 105 -4.32 5.57 -12.54
C ARG A 105 -4.57 5.99 -11.11
N THR A 106 -5.28 5.17 -10.33
CA THR A 106 -5.54 5.45 -8.92
C THR A 106 -4.24 5.52 -8.12
N ASN A 107 -3.31 4.60 -8.35
CA ASN A 107 -2.01 4.58 -7.67
C ASN A 107 -1.16 5.81 -8.01
N ASP A 108 -1.17 6.27 -9.27
CA ASP A 108 -0.44 7.47 -9.69
C ASP A 108 -1.02 8.73 -9.03
N ILE A 109 -2.36 8.85 -8.99
CA ILE A 109 -3.04 9.94 -8.29
C ILE A 109 -2.69 9.92 -6.79
N ASN A 110 -2.72 8.75 -6.15
CA ASN A 110 -2.39 8.61 -4.73
C ASN A 110 -0.94 9.03 -4.45
N LYS A 111 0.02 8.63 -5.31
CA LYS A 111 1.42 9.05 -5.18
C LYS A 111 1.59 10.55 -5.35
N ALA A 112 0.96 11.14 -6.37
CA ALA A 112 0.99 12.57 -6.60
C ALA A 112 0.39 13.36 -5.42
N LEU A 113 -0.70 12.87 -4.85
CA LEU A 113 -1.34 13.48 -3.68
C LEU A 113 -0.48 13.36 -2.42
N GLN A 114 0.16 12.20 -2.19
CA GLN A 114 1.12 12.02 -1.09
C GLN A 114 2.31 12.98 -1.22
N GLN A 115 2.85 13.17 -2.43
CA GLN A 115 3.92 14.13 -2.68
C GLN A 115 3.48 15.56 -2.33
N LYS A 116 2.30 16.00 -2.80
CA LYS A 116 1.76 17.32 -2.47
C LYS A 116 1.54 17.51 -0.98
N ASN A 117 1.07 16.50 -0.25
CA ASN A 117 0.90 16.58 1.20
C ASN A 117 2.25 16.70 1.93
N MET A 118 3.31 16.08 1.41
CA MET A 118 4.67 16.26 1.93
C MET A 118 5.18 17.69 1.72
N ASP A 119 4.87 18.30 0.57
CA ASP A 119 5.20 19.70 0.31
C ASP A 119 4.46 20.60 1.32
N ILE A 120 3.14 20.45 1.45
CA ILE A 120 2.32 21.18 2.42
C ILE A 120 2.89 21.02 3.84
N ARG A 121 3.31 19.82 4.26
CA ARG A 121 3.91 19.59 5.59
C ARG A 121 5.07 20.54 5.91
N ASN A 122 5.83 20.95 4.90
CA ASN A 122 6.97 21.85 5.05
C ASN A 122 6.59 23.34 4.97
N GLU A 123 5.37 23.67 4.55
CA GLU A 123 4.89 25.04 4.32
C GLU A 123 4.21 25.70 5.53
N PHE A 124 4.34 25.15 6.74
CA PHE A 124 3.68 25.69 7.95
C PHE A 124 3.87 27.20 8.11
N ASP A 125 5.09 27.70 7.87
CA ASP A 125 5.42 29.12 8.02
C ASP A 125 4.70 30.01 7.00
N GLN A 126 4.42 29.50 5.80
CA GLN A 126 3.61 30.20 4.81
C GLN A 126 2.15 30.34 5.27
N TYR A 127 1.61 29.30 5.90
CA TYR A 127 0.26 29.35 6.48
C TYR A 127 0.19 30.27 7.70
N VAL A 128 1.26 30.38 8.49
CA VAL A 128 1.36 31.41 9.54
C VAL A 128 1.32 32.81 8.93
N ALA A 129 2.11 33.08 7.90
CA ALA A 129 2.10 34.38 7.22
C ALA A 129 0.71 34.71 6.62
N LYS A 130 0.07 33.74 5.98
CA LYS A 130 -1.32 33.87 5.47
C LYS A 130 -2.31 34.14 6.61
N GLY A 131 -2.16 33.46 7.75
CA GLY A 131 -2.99 33.68 8.94
C GLY A 131 -2.81 35.08 9.54
N ILE A 132 -1.57 35.59 9.61
CA ILE A 132 -1.28 36.96 10.06
C ILE A 132 -1.90 37.97 9.11
N ALA A 133 -1.73 37.81 7.80
CA ALA A 133 -2.35 38.68 6.80
C ALA A 133 -3.89 38.67 6.87
N LEU A 134 -4.48 37.51 7.19
CA LEU A 134 -5.94 37.36 7.33
C LEU A 134 -6.49 38.00 8.62
N THR A 135 -5.74 37.96 9.72
CA THR A 135 -6.22 38.36 11.05
C THR A 135 -5.70 39.71 11.52
N GLY A 136 -4.61 40.21 10.92
CA GLY A 136 -3.85 41.35 11.42
C GLY A 136 -3.17 41.10 12.78
N ASN A 137 -3.11 39.85 13.26
CA ASN A 137 -2.58 39.52 14.59
C ASN A 137 -1.54 38.40 14.54
N GLU A 138 -0.40 38.63 15.19
CA GLU A 138 0.71 37.67 15.28
C GLU A 138 0.68 36.81 16.55
N LYS A 139 -0.18 37.16 17.52
CA LYS A 139 -0.21 36.51 18.83
C LYS A 139 -1.15 35.31 18.83
N TYR A 140 -0.63 34.18 19.30
CA TYR A 140 -1.42 33.01 19.62
C TYR A 140 -2.19 33.22 20.93
N THR A 141 -3.33 32.54 21.09
CA THR A 141 -4.06 32.55 22.34
C THR A 141 -3.23 31.91 23.45
N GLU A 142 -2.90 32.68 24.49
CA GLU A 142 -2.23 32.18 25.68
C GLU A 142 -3.21 31.34 26.51
N ARG A 143 -3.21 30.01 26.31
CA ARG A 143 -3.88 29.11 27.26
C ARG A 143 -2.93 28.81 28.41
N ARG A 144 -3.39 29.10 29.63
CA ARG A 144 -2.70 28.82 30.90
C ARG A 144 -2.20 27.37 30.91
N SER A 145 -0.89 27.16 31.01
CA SER A 145 -0.33 25.84 31.26
C SER A 145 -0.64 25.44 32.71
N THR A 146 -1.42 24.39 32.92
CA THR A 146 -1.57 23.78 34.24
C THR A 146 -0.26 23.07 34.61
N LYS A 147 0.49 23.67 35.53
CA LYS A 147 1.67 23.02 36.12
C LYS A 147 1.22 21.82 36.94
N ARG A 148 1.88 20.68 36.78
CA ARG A 148 1.63 19.51 37.62
C ARG A 148 2.19 19.79 39.02
N LYS A 149 1.51 19.35 40.09
CA LYS A 149 2.10 19.36 41.44
C LYS A 149 3.29 18.39 41.43
N ARG A 150 4.47 18.91 41.76
CA ARG A 150 5.74 18.15 41.81
C ARG A 150 5.96 17.57 43.19
N HIS A 151 6.62 16.41 43.26
CA HIS A 151 7.21 15.93 44.50
C HIS A 151 8.55 16.64 44.76
N PHE A 152 8.95 16.75 46.03
CA PHE A 152 10.04 17.61 46.50
C PHE A 152 11.41 17.33 45.81
N GLU A 153 11.64 16.10 45.34
CA GLU A 153 12.89 15.68 44.71
C GLU A 153 12.84 15.65 43.17
N GLU A 154 11.72 16.04 42.55
CA GLU A 154 11.54 15.91 41.10
C GLU A 154 12.19 17.11 40.36
N PRO A 155 13.23 16.90 39.53
CA PRO A 155 13.88 17.98 38.80
C PRO A 155 12.92 18.65 37.81
N ASN A 156 13.06 19.96 37.62
CA ASN A 156 12.16 20.73 36.76
C ASN A 156 12.44 20.48 35.27
N THR A 157 11.79 19.48 34.69
CA THR A 157 11.89 19.14 33.26
C THR A 157 10.64 19.51 32.45
N GLU A 158 9.70 20.30 33.00
CA GLU A 158 8.51 20.76 32.26
C GLU A 158 8.93 21.64 31.06
N VAL A 159 8.86 21.08 29.85
CA VAL A 159 9.07 21.81 28.60
C VAL A 159 7.82 22.63 28.29
N ILE A 160 7.86 23.94 28.57
CA ILE A 160 6.83 24.87 28.10
C ILE A 160 7.00 25.00 26.58
N LEU A 161 6.13 24.33 25.82
CA LEU A 161 6.15 24.40 24.37
C LEU A 161 5.66 25.77 23.91
N ASP A 162 6.51 26.47 23.16
CA ASP A 162 6.18 27.72 22.46
C ASP A 162 4.83 27.59 21.70
N PRO A 163 3.90 28.57 21.82
CA PRO A 163 2.58 28.50 21.18
C PRO A 163 2.62 28.18 19.67
N ARG A 164 3.62 28.69 18.95
CA ARG A 164 3.81 28.36 17.52
C ARG A 164 4.20 26.89 17.33
N LYS A 165 5.14 26.37 18.13
CA LYS A 165 5.46 24.93 18.14
C LYS A 165 4.26 24.08 18.49
N LYS A 166 3.40 24.54 19.41
CA LYS A 166 2.16 23.86 19.79
C LYS A 166 1.14 23.83 18.66
N MET A 167 0.93 24.95 17.96
CA MET A 167 0.08 25.01 16.76
C MET A 167 0.58 24.03 15.69
N ARG A 168 1.90 23.98 15.48
CA ARG A 168 2.50 23.06 14.51
C ARG A 168 2.29 21.60 14.91
N SER A 169 2.67 21.21 16.13
CA SER A 169 2.71 19.80 16.53
C SER A 169 1.36 19.22 16.93
N GLN A 170 0.45 20.03 17.47
CA GLN A 170 -0.83 19.55 18.01
C GLN A 170 -2.02 19.78 17.08
N ILE A 171 -1.88 20.62 16.06
CA ILE A 171 -2.97 20.95 15.13
C ILE A 171 -2.55 20.69 13.69
N TYR A 172 -1.51 21.37 13.22
CA TYR A 172 -1.12 21.31 11.80
C TYR A 172 -0.70 19.91 11.34
N LEU A 173 0.28 19.31 12.02
CA LEU A 173 0.78 17.98 11.65
C LEU A 173 -0.28 16.89 11.84
N PRO A 174 -1.06 16.85 12.95
CA PRO A 174 -2.12 15.86 13.11
C PRO A 174 -3.22 15.91 12.03
N ILE A 175 -3.59 17.10 11.54
CA ILE A 175 -4.53 17.22 10.42
C ILE A 175 -3.95 16.56 9.16
N LEU A 176 -2.68 16.84 8.85
CA LEU A 176 -2.00 16.23 7.71
C LEU A 176 -1.81 14.73 7.86
N ASP A 177 -1.46 14.26 9.05
CA ASP A 177 -1.27 12.84 9.35
C ASP A 177 -2.60 12.08 9.15
N ASN A 178 -3.73 12.63 9.60
CA ASN A 178 -5.06 12.06 9.37
C ASN A 178 -5.40 11.99 7.87
N LEU A 179 -5.19 13.08 7.13
CA LEU A 179 -5.41 13.08 5.68
C LEU A 179 -4.54 12.06 4.97
N GLN A 180 -3.27 11.93 5.39
CA GLN A 180 -2.35 10.96 4.82
C GLN A 180 -2.78 9.51 5.11
N THR A 181 -3.34 9.23 6.30
CA THR A 181 -3.89 7.90 6.58
C THR A 181 -5.06 7.55 5.67
N GLU A 182 -5.95 8.49 5.36
CA GLU A 182 -7.07 8.26 4.45
C GLU A 182 -6.62 7.99 3.00
N ILE A 183 -5.53 8.60 2.56
CA ILE A 183 -5.00 8.48 1.18
C ILE A 183 -4.15 7.22 0.98
N ILE A 184 -3.54 6.68 2.03
CA ILE A 184 -2.69 5.47 1.96
C ILE A 184 -3.52 4.18 1.82
N HIS A 185 -4.81 4.23 2.18
CA HIS A 185 -5.73 3.10 2.05
C HIS A 185 -6.15 2.87 0.60
#